data_AF-A0A2W5EVK1-F1
#
_entry.id   AF-A0A2W5EVK1-F1
#
_cell.length_a   1.000
_cell.length_b   1.000
_cell.length_c   1.000
_cell.angle_alpha   90.00
_cell.angle_beta   90.00
_cell.angle_gamma   90.00
#
_symmetry.space_group_name_H-M   'P 1'
#
loop_
_entity.id
_entity.type
_entity.pdbx_description
1 polymer ?
#
loop_
_entity_poly.entity_id
_entity_poly.type
_entity_poly.pdbx_seq_one_letter_code
_entity_poly.pdbx_strand_id
1 'polypeptide(L)'
;MFKNYFKTAFRSLIKNKATTIINVLGLSIGICAALIIFLIIKHENSFDKWESDNDRIFRVYTQYAPTSTNSGIPLVAPKEIAKKVPGIAATAHFIKNAMDDATIELPKTNRDDRKILNATKGIVFADNDYF
;
A
#
# COMPACT_ATOMS: atom_id res chain seq x y z
N MET A 1 -44.11 -16.45 20.77
CA MET A 1 -43.22 -17.42 21.47
C MET A 1 -41.77 -16.94 21.58
N PHE A 2 -41.15 -16.38 20.52
CA PHE A 2 -39.78 -15.80 20.56
C PHE A 2 -39.50 -14.82 21.71
N LYS A 3 -40.46 -13.94 22.06
CA LYS A 3 -40.35 -13.04 23.22
C LYS A 3 -40.08 -13.78 24.54
N ASN A 4 -40.67 -14.96 24.74
CA ASN A 4 -40.47 -15.73 25.97
C ASN A 4 -39.09 -16.38 25.98
N TYR A 5 -38.61 -16.91 24.86
CA TYR A 5 -37.26 -17.45 24.76
C TYR A 5 -36.19 -16.39 25.05
N PHE A 6 -36.32 -15.19 24.46
CA PHE A 6 -35.41 -14.06 24.75
C PHE A 6 -35.44 -13.67 26.23
N LYS A 7 -36.63 -13.57 26.83
CA LYS A 7 -36.80 -13.22 28.25
C LYS A 7 -36.17 -14.26 29.17
N THR A 8 -36.35 -15.54 28.87
CA THR A 8 -35.77 -16.64 29.65
C THR A 8 -34.25 -16.71 29.50
N ALA A 9 -33.73 -16.56 28.28
CA ALA A 9 -32.29 -16.52 28.03
C ALA A 9 -31.61 -15.36 28.78
N PHE A 10 -32.17 -14.15 28.70
CA PHE A 10 -31.62 -12.98 29.38
C PHE A 10 -31.62 -13.14 30.91
N ARG A 11 -32.68 -13.71 31.48
CA ARG A 11 -32.75 -14.00 32.92
C ARG A 11 -31.71 -15.05 33.35
N SER A 12 -31.43 -16.04 32.50
CA SER A 12 -30.40 -17.05 32.72
C SER A 12 -28.99 -16.44 32.71
N LEU A 13 -28.71 -15.56 31.75
CA LEU A 13 -27.43 -14.84 31.65
C LEU A 13 -27.16 -13.97 32.90
N ILE A 14 -28.18 -13.28 33.41
CA ILE A 14 -28.07 -12.48 34.64
C ILE A 14 -27.90 -13.35 35.89
N LYS A 15 -28.46 -14.57 35.91
CA LYS A 15 -28.32 -15.49 37.05
C LYS A 15 -26.89 -16.06 37.12
N ASN A 16 -26.28 -16.35 35.97
CA ASN A 16 -24.96 -16.96 35.87
C ASN A 16 -23.90 -15.94 35.40
N LYS A 17 -23.70 -14.85 36.17
CA LYS A 17 -22.88 -13.70 35.74
C LYS A 17 -21.43 -14.05 35.46
N ALA A 18 -20.77 -14.80 36.34
CA ALA A 18 -19.35 -15.09 36.22
C ALA A 18 -19.01 -15.87 34.94
N THR A 19 -19.75 -16.96 34.67
CA THR A 19 -19.56 -17.77 33.46
C THR A 19 -19.97 -17.03 32.19
N THR A 20 -21.05 -16.24 32.26
CA THR A 20 -21.48 -15.40 31.14
C THR A 20 -20.42 -14.37 30.77
N ILE A 21 -19.81 -13.71 31.75
CA ILE A 21 -18.75 -12.72 31.51
C ILE A 21 -17.54 -13.37 30.82
N ILE A 22 -17.06 -14.50 31.33
CA ILE A 22 -15.90 -15.20 30.74
C ILE A 22 -16.20 -15.62 29.30
N ASN A 23 -17.38 -16.19 29.05
CA ASN A 23 -17.77 -16.65 27.72
C ASN A 23 -17.94 -15.50 26.73
N VAL A 24 -18.58 -14.40 27.14
CA VAL A 24 -18.78 -13.22 26.29
C VAL A 24 -17.46 -12.53 26.01
N LEU A 25 -16.57 -12.39 26.99
CA LEU A 25 -15.25 -11.79 26.79
C LEU A 25 -14.38 -12.63 25.87
N GLY A 26 -14.31 -13.95 26.09
CA GLY A 26 -13.53 -14.86 25.24
C GLY A 26 -14.02 -14.84 23.79
N LEU A 27 -15.34 -14.91 23.60
CA LEU A 27 -15.94 -14.82 22.26
C LEU A 27 -15.68 -13.46 21.61
N SER A 28 -15.83 -12.37 22.36
CA SER A 28 -15.63 -11.01 21.84
C SER A 28 -14.19 -10.77 21.40
N ILE A 29 -13.21 -11.23 22.22
CA ILE A 29 -11.79 -11.13 21.89
C ILE A 29 -11.46 -11.97 20.64
N GLY A 30 -11.98 -13.20 20.55
CA GLY A 30 -11.78 -14.07 19.39
C GLY A 30 -12.34 -13.45 18.10
N ILE A 31 -13.56 -12.92 18.14
CA ILE A 31 -14.17 -12.23 16.99
C ILE A 31 -13.37 -10.97 16.63
N CYS A 32 -12.97 -10.17 17.61
CA CYS A 32 -12.19 -8.95 17.38
C CYS A 32 -10.84 -9.26 16.72
N ALA A 33 -10.11 -10.26 17.22
CA ALA A 33 -8.84 -10.70 16.64
C ALA A 33 -9.01 -11.19 15.20
N ALA A 34 -10.03 -12.00 14.92
CA ALA A 34 -10.33 -12.47 13.57
C ALA A 34 -10.68 -11.31 12.61
N LEU A 35 -11.46 -10.33 13.09
CA LEU A 35 -11.82 -9.14 12.30
C LEU A 35 -10.61 -8.26 12.00
N ILE A 36 -9.71 -8.07 12.96
CA ILE A 36 -8.47 -7.30 12.74
C ILE A 36 -7.61 -7.97 11.67
N ILE A 37 -7.39 -9.29 11.78
CA ILE A 37 -6.62 -10.04 10.79
C ILE A 37 -7.29 -9.94 9.41
N PHE A 38 -8.60 -10.11 9.33
CA PHE A 38 -9.35 -9.95 8.09
C PHE A 38 -9.19 -8.55 7.49
N LEU A 39 -9.27 -7.51 8.32
CA LEU A 39 -9.14 -6.13 7.87
C LEU A 39 -7.73 -5.86 7.33
N ILE A 40 -6.69 -6.37 7.99
CA ILE A 40 -5.30 -6.28 7.52
C ILE A 40 -5.17 -6.98 6.17
N ILE A 41 -5.62 -8.23 6.05
CA ILE A 41 -5.54 -8.97 4.78
C ILE A 41 -6.32 -8.26 3.67
N LYS A 42 -7.50 -7.72 3.98
CA LYS A 42 -8.30 -6.95 3.02
C LYS A 42 -7.56 -5.68 2.59
N HIS A 43 -6.91 -5.01 3.53
CA HIS A 43 -6.13 -3.80 3.26
C HIS A 43 -4.91 -4.12 2.39
N GLU A 44 -4.10 -5.10 2.77
CA GLU A 44 -2.94 -5.58 1.99
C GLU A 44 -3.33 -5.98 0.57
N ASN A 45 -4.45 -6.70 0.41
CA ASN A 45 -4.96 -7.09 -0.91
C ASN A 45 -5.66 -5.98 -1.70
N SER A 46 -5.88 -4.81 -1.09
CA SER A 46 -6.50 -3.66 -1.77
C SER A 46 -5.48 -2.72 -2.41
N PHE A 47 -4.20 -2.83 -2.03
CA PHE A 47 -3.13 -2.09 -2.67
C PHE A 47 -2.90 -2.58 -4.09
N ASP A 48 -2.44 -1.66 -4.94
CA ASP A 48 -2.10 -1.89 -6.34
C ASP A 48 -3.25 -2.56 -7.10
N LYS A 49 -4.50 -2.07 -6.96
CA LYS A 49 -5.66 -2.54 -7.75
C LYS A 49 -6.51 -1.43 -8.35
N TRP A 50 -6.05 -0.19 -8.23
CA TRP A 50 -6.80 0.99 -8.66
C TRP A 50 -6.71 1.22 -10.17
N GLU A 51 -5.69 0.65 -10.81
CA GLU A 51 -5.40 0.83 -12.23
C GLU A 51 -6.14 -0.20 -13.10
N SER A 52 -6.73 0.27 -14.19
CA SER A 52 -7.58 -0.54 -15.07
C SER A 52 -6.85 -1.76 -15.65
N ASP A 53 -5.54 -1.64 -15.90
CA ASP A 53 -4.70 -2.68 -16.51
C ASP A 53 -3.73 -3.32 -15.50
N ASN A 54 -4.16 -3.43 -14.23
CA ASN A 54 -3.29 -3.88 -13.14
C ASN A 54 -2.61 -5.25 -13.38
N ASP A 55 -3.28 -6.17 -14.08
CA ASP A 55 -2.76 -7.49 -14.43
C ASP A 55 -1.58 -7.45 -15.42
N ARG A 56 -1.36 -6.31 -16.07
CA ARG A 56 -0.29 -6.08 -17.05
C ARG A 56 0.80 -5.14 -16.56
N ILE A 57 0.73 -4.68 -15.31
CA ILE A 57 1.72 -3.79 -14.70
C ILE A 57 2.73 -4.62 -13.92
N PHE A 58 4.00 -4.52 -14.28
CA PHE A 58 5.09 -5.26 -13.64
C PHE A 58 6.20 -4.31 -13.19
N ARG A 59 6.84 -4.66 -12.05
CA ARG A 59 8.01 -3.95 -11.54
C ARG A 59 9.30 -4.71 -11.88
N VAL A 60 10.25 -4.00 -12.46
CA VAL A 60 11.59 -4.54 -12.78
C VAL A 60 12.46 -4.51 -11.53
N TYR A 61 13.17 -5.61 -11.25
CA TYR A 61 14.13 -5.73 -10.16
C TYR A 61 15.48 -6.17 -10.71
N THR A 62 16.56 -5.69 -10.09
CA THR A 62 17.91 -6.22 -10.30
C THR A 62 18.16 -7.34 -9.29
N GLN A 63 18.53 -8.52 -9.78
CA GLN A 63 18.94 -9.65 -8.95
C GLN A 63 20.46 -9.73 -8.90
N TYR A 64 21.06 -9.62 -7.72
CA TYR A 64 22.52 -9.71 -7.53
C TYR A 64 22.98 -11.09 -7.05
N ALA A 65 22.08 -11.84 -6.40
CA ALA A 65 22.30 -13.19 -5.93
C ALA A 65 20.98 -13.97 -5.94
N PRO A 66 20.98 -15.31 -5.83
CA PRO A 66 19.76 -16.12 -5.90
C PRO A 66 18.64 -15.65 -4.97
N THR A 67 18.98 -15.10 -3.80
CA THR A 67 18.03 -14.60 -2.79
C THR A 67 18.10 -13.09 -2.56
N SER A 68 18.85 -12.34 -3.38
CA SER A 68 19.06 -10.90 -3.17
C SER A 68 18.64 -10.09 -4.39
N THR A 69 17.55 -9.34 -4.22
CA THR A 69 16.99 -8.45 -5.23
C THR A 69 16.97 -7.00 -4.74
N ASN A 70 17.05 -6.05 -5.66
CA ASN A 70 16.86 -4.62 -5.41
C ASN A 70 15.95 -4.05 -6.49
N SER A 71 15.14 -3.06 -6.12
CA SER A 71 14.31 -2.28 -7.05
C SER A 71 15.08 -1.24 -7.89
N GLY A 72 16.38 -1.04 -7.63
CA GLY A 72 17.21 -0.14 -8.42
C GLY A 72 17.55 -0.74 -9.78
N ILE A 73 17.33 0.03 -10.85
CA ILE A 73 17.74 -0.29 -12.23
C ILE A 73 18.57 0.87 -12.80
N PRO A 74 19.44 0.64 -13.80
CA PRO A 74 20.17 1.72 -14.46
C PRO A 74 19.21 2.77 -15.06
N LEU A 75 19.56 4.06 -14.98
CA LEU A 75 18.71 5.17 -15.43
C LEU A 75 18.27 5.07 -16.90
N VAL A 76 19.11 4.46 -17.74
CA VAL A 76 18.84 4.27 -19.17
C VAL A 76 17.97 3.05 -19.48
N ALA A 77 17.81 2.12 -18.52
CA ALA A 77 17.14 0.84 -18.75
C ALA A 77 15.69 0.99 -19.21
N PRO A 78 14.83 1.83 -18.60
CA PRO A 78 13.43 1.99 -19.05
C PRO A 78 13.32 2.36 -20.53
N LYS A 79 14.12 3.34 -20.98
CA LYS A 79 14.14 3.80 -22.38
C LYS A 79 14.59 2.72 -23.36
N GLU A 80 15.55 1.89 -22.97
CA GLU A 80 16.05 0.80 -23.81
C GLU A 80 15.10 -0.39 -23.82
N ILE A 81 14.47 -0.69 -22.68
CA ILE A 81 13.43 -1.73 -22.53
C ILE A 81 12.25 -1.41 -23.46
N ALA A 82 11.74 -0.18 -23.41
CA ALA A 82 10.64 0.26 -24.27
C ALA A 82 10.96 0.13 -25.78
N LYS A 83 12.24 0.27 -26.17
CA LYS A 83 12.66 0.19 -27.58
C LYS A 83 12.95 -1.23 -28.05
N LYS A 84 13.54 -2.07 -27.19
CA LYS A 84 14.15 -3.34 -27.60
C LYS A 84 13.34 -4.56 -27.19
N VAL A 85 12.43 -4.44 -26.22
CA VAL A 85 11.64 -5.57 -25.73
C VAL A 85 10.24 -5.53 -26.37
N PRO A 86 9.85 -6.54 -27.17
CA PRO A 86 8.53 -6.58 -27.77
C PRO A 86 7.43 -6.82 -26.72
N GLY A 87 6.25 -6.25 -26.94
CA GLY A 87 5.07 -6.46 -26.09
C GLY A 87 4.95 -5.51 -24.90
N ILE A 88 5.87 -4.56 -24.74
CA ILE A 88 5.80 -3.51 -23.71
C ILE A 88 5.04 -2.30 -24.27
N ALA A 89 3.93 -1.95 -23.63
CA ALA A 89 3.10 -0.81 -24.04
C ALA A 89 3.64 0.53 -23.54
N ALA A 90 4.16 0.56 -22.31
CA ALA A 90 4.70 1.76 -21.67
C ALA A 90 5.74 1.37 -20.59
N THR A 91 6.61 2.31 -20.24
CA THR A 91 7.55 2.16 -19.13
C THR A 91 7.51 3.40 -18.26
N ALA A 92 7.20 3.26 -16.97
CA ALA A 92 7.29 4.34 -16.00
C ALA A 92 8.54 4.13 -15.13
N HIS A 93 9.39 5.17 -15.03
CA HIS A 93 10.56 5.14 -14.16
C HIS A 93 10.34 6.02 -12.94
N PHE A 94 10.61 5.45 -11.75
CA PHE A 94 10.60 6.19 -10.49
C PHE A 94 12.01 6.38 -9.96
N ILE A 95 12.39 7.63 -9.77
CA ILE A 95 13.64 8.00 -9.11
C ILE A 95 13.31 8.36 -7.67
N LYS A 96 13.65 7.45 -6.76
CA LYS A 96 13.57 7.68 -5.32
C LYS A 96 14.93 8.13 -4.81
N ASN A 97 15.00 9.32 -4.23
CA ASN A 97 16.21 9.77 -3.54
C ASN A 97 16.33 8.99 -2.22
N ALA A 98 17.31 8.09 -2.15
CA ALA A 98 17.56 7.24 -0.99
C ALA A 98 18.42 7.93 0.10
N MET A 99 19.07 9.04 -0.23
CA MET A 99 20.00 9.77 0.63
C MET A 99 19.65 11.27 0.58
N ASP A 100 18.73 11.67 1.44
CA ASP A 100 18.40 13.07 1.79
C ASP A 100 17.88 14.02 0.68
N ASP A 101 16.97 14.90 1.12
CA ASP A 101 16.87 16.30 0.72
C ASP A 101 17.08 16.61 -0.77
N ALA A 102 16.02 16.46 -1.57
CA ALA A 102 16.06 16.89 -2.97
C ALA A 102 16.00 18.42 -3.04
N THR A 103 16.89 19.01 -3.85
CA THR A 103 16.76 20.41 -4.26
C THR A 103 16.00 20.47 -5.58
N ILE A 104 14.80 21.03 -5.57
CA ILE A 104 14.00 21.25 -6.79
C ILE A 104 14.19 22.70 -7.24
N GLU A 105 14.61 22.87 -8.50
CA GLU A 105 14.52 24.14 -9.20
C GLU A 105 13.25 24.15 -10.05
N LEU A 106 12.31 25.03 -9.74
CA LEU A 106 11.10 25.19 -10.55
C LEU A 106 11.43 25.96 -11.84
N PRO A 107 10.96 25.51 -13.01
CA PRO A 107 11.21 26.19 -14.27
C PRO A 107 10.59 27.60 -14.24
N LYS A 108 11.32 28.58 -14.81
CA LYS A 108 10.97 30.01 -14.78
C LYS A 108 9.59 30.29 -15.38
N THR A 109 8.73 30.99 -14.64
CA THR A 109 7.57 31.69 -15.21
C THR A 109 7.94 33.12 -15.65
N ASN A 110 9.00 33.73 -15.09
CA ASN A 110 9.55 35.02 -15.52
C ASN A 110 11.05 35.17 -15.14
N ARG A 111 11.77 36.15 -15.72
CA ARG A 111 13.26 36.17 -15.75
C ARG A 111 13.97 36.22 -14.38
N ASP A 112 13.33 36.69 -13.31
CA ASP A 112 14.00 37.02 -12.03
C ASP A 112 13.67 36.11 -10.81
N ASP A 113 12.70 35.19 -10.92
CA ASP A 113 12.13 34.51 -9.73
C ASP A 113 12.45 33.01 -9.68
N ARG A 114 13.74 32.64 -9.64
CA ARG A 114 14.12 31.23 -9.42
C ARG A 114 13.80 30.82 -7.99
N LYS A 115 12.71 30.07 -7.81
CA LYS A 115 12.35 29.45 -6.52
C LYS A 115 13.06 28.11 -6.40
N ILE A 116 14.11 28.08 -5.57
CA ILE A 116 14.82 26.85 -5.20
C ILE A 116 14.17 26.31 -3.93
N LEU A 117 13.60 25.11 -4.02
CA LEU A 117 13.11 24.36 -2.87
C LEU A 117 14.24 23.44 -2.39
N ASN A 118 14.96 23.88 -1.38
CA ASN A 118 16.03 23.08 -0.77
C ASN A 118 15.44 22.02 0.15
N ALA A 119 16.17 20.90 0.28
CA ALA A 119 15.98 19.96 1.36
C ALA A 119 14.57 19.39 1.52
N THR A 120 13.91 19.13 0.40
CA THR A 120 12.56 18.58 0.44
C THR A 120 12.64 17.06 0.58
N LYS A 121 12.11 16.55 1.68
CA LYS A 121 12.08 15.12 2.01
C LYS A 121 10.91 14.42 1.33
N GLY A 122 11.10 13.15 0.99
CA GLY A 122 10.02 12.28 0.50
C GLY A 122 9.58 12.53 -0.95
N ILE A 123 10.38 13.26 -1.75
CA ILE A 123 10.09 13.43 -3.16
C ILE A 123 10.46 12.17 -3.94
N VAL A 124 9.53 11.74 -4.80
CA VAL A 124 9.76 10.75 -5.85
C VAL A 124 9.53 11.45 -7.18
N PHE A 125 10.47 11.32 -8.10
CA PHE A 125 10.30 11.77 -9.47
C PHE A 125 9.77 10.60 -10.30
N ALA A 126 8.74 10.85 -11.09
CA ALA A 126 8.19 9.89 -12.04
C ALA A 126 8.38 10.44 -13.47
N ASP A 127 8.56 9.54 -14.43
CA ASP A 127 8.54 9.92 -15.85
C ASP A 127 7.13 10.37 -16.28
N ASN A 128 7.04 11.12 -17.38
CA ASN A 128 5.76 11.62 -17.89
C ASN A 128 4.80 10.49 -18.27
N ASP A 129 5.34 9.34 -18.70
CA ASP A 129 4.57 8.15 -19.06
C ASP A 129 3.81 7.51 -17.87
N TYR A 130 3.98 8.03 -16.66
CA TYR A 130 3.20 7.59 -15.48
C TYR A 130 1.82 8.24 -15.38
N PHE A 131 1.62 9.46 -15.89
CA PHE A 131 0.38 10.23 -15.78
C PHE A 131 -0.39 10.25 -17.11
#